data_AF-A0A519BDX7-F1
#
_entry.id   AF-A0A519BDX7-F1
#
_cell.length_a   1.000
_cell.length_b   1.000
_cell.length_c   1.000
_cell.angle_alpha   90.00
_cell.angle_beta   90.00
_cell.angle_gamma   90.00
#
_symmetry.space_group_name_H-M   'P 1'
#
loop_
_entity.id
_entity.type
_entity.pdbx_description
1 polymer ?
#
loop_
_entity_poly.entity_id
_entity_poly.type
_entity_poly.pdbx_seq_one_letter_code
_entity_poly.pdbx_strand_id
1 'polypeptide(L)'
;MNIFLNSTVFQIFQVITVLGFSPFIAGFIGKIEEIFEGKKGPSVFQPYYDIHKLFQKEILIPPSASFIFKSAPFVSFISMVLITLLIPVLTAYPLPLGFMGDMLGGAFLFSLSSFFINIASLDLGTSYGGLGSSRATLLAILSEPTLILVFVGVALIAQSTLPYVMLRTITASLPFYFSPPHFLIIAAFFLLFLADTDRRPINASTHAEMSMIEEARILDYSGPYLALLKWSGYMKQFLLLVIFLNVLVFPWGLSINHSLAGLIIAVISLILKMLIVGFIAGIIDTAISRLRFFRYQEYFAAAFVLSVLAIMTFQYKGF
;
A
#
# COMPACT_ATOMS: atom_id res chain seq x y z
N MET A 1 1.01 28.61 21.58
CA MET A 1 -0.25 28.24 22.26
C MET A 1 -0.70 26.92 21.65
N ASN A 2 -0.54 25.79 22.36
CA ASN A 2 -0.88 24.48 21.80
C ASN A 2 -2.40 24.27 21.91
N ILE A 3 -3.10 24.30 20.78
CA ILE A 3 -4.52 23.95 20.71
C ILE A 3 -4.62 22.43 20.78
N PHE A 4 -5.30 21.94 21.82
CA PHE A 4 -5.59 20.51 21.98
C PHE A 4 -6.89 20.17 21.24
N LEU A 5 -6.84 19.21 20.32
CA LEU A 5 -7.98 18.76 19.52
C LEU A 5 -8.51 17.41 20.02
N ASN A 6 -9.81 17.17 19.83
CA ASN A 6 -10.44 15.89 20.13
C ASN A 6 -9.83 14.77 19.27
N SER A 7 -9.70 13.55 19.80
CA SER A 7 -9.13 12.39 19.11
C SER A 7 -9.91 12.02 17.83
N THR A 8 -11.23 12.28 17.79
CA THR A 8 -12.04 12.13 16.57
C THR A 8 -11.57 13.06 15.44
N VAL A 9 -11.11 14.27 15.76
CA VAL A 9 -10.60 15.22 14.77
C VAL A 9 -9.31 14.68 14.15
N PHE A 10 -8.41 14.11 14.96
CA PHE A 10 -7.20 13.44 14.45
C PHE A 10 -7.52 12.27 13.51
N GLN A 11 -8.54 11.47 13.82
CA GLN A 11 -9.01 10.39 12.94
C GLN A 11 -9.47 10.92 11.58
N ILE A 12 -10.23 12.02 11.56
CA ILE A 12 -10.68 12.65 10.31
C ILE A 12 -9.48 13.18 9.50
N PHE A 13 -8.54 13.86 10.16
CA PHE A 13 -7.32 14.36 9.50
C PHE A 13 -6.47 13.24 8.91
N GLN A 14 -6.41 12.08 9.56
CA GLN A 14 -5.72 10.90 9.05
C GLN A 14 -6.34 10.41 7.74
N VAL A 15 -7.66 10.30 7.67
CA VAL A 15 -8.38 9.95 6.43
C VAL A 15 -8.15 11.00 5.34
N ILE A 16 -8.27 12.28 5.67
CA ILE A 16 -8.03 13.39 4.73
C ILE A 16 -6.59 13.36 4.21
N THR A 17 -5.62 13.01 5.05
CA THR A 17 -4.21 12.93 4.65
C THR A 17 -4.00 11.80 3.65
N VAL A 18 -4.55 10.61 3.88
CA VAL A 18 -4.43 9.50 2.92
C VAL A 18 -5.15 9.82 1.61
N LEU A 19 -6.40 10.29 1.67
CA LEU A 19 -7.16 10.67 0.48
C LEU A 19 -6.46 11.78 -0.31
N GLY A 20 -5.98 12.78 0.42
CA GLY A 20 -5.35 13.98 -0.11
C GLY A 20 -3.98 13.72 -0.70
N PHE A 21 -3.07 13.04 -0.01
CA PHE A 21 -1.66 12.88 -0.43
C PHE A 21 -1.36 11.59 -1.19
N SER A 22 -2.25 10.60 -1.21
CA SER A 22 -2.02 9.38 -1.99
C SER A 22 -1.76 9.63 -3.49
N PRO A 23 -2.52 10.49 -4.21
CA PRO A 23 -2.24 10.75 -5.62
C PRO A 23 -0.94 11.55 -5.82
N PHE A 24 -0.57 12.41 -4.86
CA PHE A 24 0.69 13.16 -4.90
C PHE A 24 1.91 12.23 -4.83
N ILE A 25 1.90 11.25 -3.93
CA ILE A 25 3.00 10.29 -3.82
C ILE A 25 3.11 9.44 -5.09
N ALA A 26 1.99 8.94 -5.62
CA ALA A 26 1.99 8.20 -6.89
C ALA A 26 2.56 9.05 -8.05
N GLY A 27 2.14 10.32 -8.15
CA GLY A 27 2.62 11.25 -9.16
C GLY A 27 4.10 11.63 -8.98
N PHE A 28 4.57 11.72 -7.74
CA PHE A 28 5.99 11.98 -7.45
C PHE A 28 6.85 10.82 -7.93
N ILE A 29 6.47 9.59 -7.61
CA ILE A 29 7.29 8.45 -7.98
C ILE A 29 7.30 8.25 -9.50
N GLY A 30 6.14 8.38 -10.17
CA GLY A 30 6.07 8.36 -11.63
C GLY A 30 6.90 9.48 -12.29
N LYS A 31 6.98 10.66 -11.66
CA LYS A 31 7.86 11.74 -12.12
C LYS A 31 9.33 11.34 -12.05
N ILE A 32 9.74 10.72 -10.95
CA ILE A 32 11.12 10.29 -10.72
C ILE A 32 11.51 9.21 -11.74
N GLU A 33 10.65 8.23 -11.97
CA GLU A 33 10.85 7.19 -13.00
C GLU A 33 11.11 7.81 -14.38
N GLU A 34 10.25 8.74 -14.81
CA GLU A 34 10.40 9.43 -16.10
C GLU A 34 11.71 10.23 -16.21
N ILE A 35 12.12 10.91 -15.14
CA ILE A 35 13.38 11.66 -15.10
C ILE A 35 14.58 10.70 -15.24
N PHE A 36 14.56 9.56 -14.54
CA PHE A 36 15.63 8.57 -14.64
C PHE A 36 15.66 7.86 -15.99
N GLU A 37 14.53 7.76 -16.68
CA GLU A 37 14.45 7.32 -18.09
C GLU A 37 14.90 8.41 -19.09
N GLY A 38 15.35 9.59 -18.63
CA GLY A 38 15.83 10.68 -19.47
C GLY A 38 14.71 11.54 -20.09
N LYS A 39 13.47 11.40 -19.61
CA LYS A 39 12.30 12.16 -20.08
C LYS A 39 11.99 13.30 -19.11
N LYS A 40 11.21 14.27 -19.59
CA LYS A 40 10.69 15.32 -18.70
C LYS A 40 9.60 14.79 -17.77
N GLY A 41 8.77 13.85 -18.22
CA GLY A 41 7.62 13.31 -17.48
C GLY A 41 6.49 14.32 -17.19
N PRO A 42 5.28 13.85 -16.83
CA PRO A 42 4.13 14.68 -16.48
C PRO A 42 4.37 15.48 -15.17
N SER A 43 3.42 16.30 -14.74
CA SER A 43 3.55 16.99 -13.44
C SER A 43 3.29 16.02 -12.26
N VAL A 44 3.84 16.30 -11.07
CA VAL A 44 3.56 15.52 -9.85
C VAL A 44 2.06 15.54 -9.51
N PHE A 45 1.34 16.61 -9.90
CA PHE A 45 -0.09 16.76 -9.67
C PHE A 45 -0.96 16.10 -10.75
N GLN A 46 -0.37 15.44 -11.75
CA GLN A 46 -1.09 14.79 -12.84
C GLN A 46 -2.19 13.82 -12.36
N PRO A 47 -1.95 12.95 -11.34
CA PRO A 47 -2.98 12.06 -10.84
C PRO A 47 -4.24 12.77 -10.32
N TYR A 48 -4.13 13.98 -9.77
CA TYR A 48 -5.30 14.76 -9.34
C TYR A 48 -6.12 15.24 -10.52
N TYR A 49 -5.47 15.76 -11.56
CA TYR A 49 -6.15 16.20 -12.77
C TYR A 49 -6.85 15.03 -13.47
N ASP A 50 -6.24 13.85 -13.47
CA ASP A 50 -6.84 12.66 -14.07
C ASP A 50 -8.04 12.14 -13.27
N ILE A 51 -7.96 12.10 -11.93
CA ILE A 51 -9.10 11.75 -11.08
C ILE A 51 -10.25 12.75 -11.28
N HIS A 52 -9.94 14.05 -11.24
CA HIS A 52 -10.93 15.11 -11.44
C HIS A 52 -11.63 15.01 -12.80
N LYS A 53 -10.84 14.80 -13.87
CA LYS A 53 -11.35 14.57 -15.22
C LYS A 53 -12.26 13.34 -15.29
N LEU A 54 -11.88 12.23 -14.65
CA LEU A 54 -12.67 11.00 -14.69
C LEU A 54 -14.01 11.15 -13.97
N PHE A 55 -14.09 11.92 -12.88
CA PHE A 55 -15.37 12.21 -12.22
C PHE A 55 -16.33 13.05 -13.07
N GLN A 56 -15.83 13.77 -14.08
CA GLN A 56 -16.64 14.55 -15.01
C GLN A 56 -17.09 13.76 -16.24
N LYS A 57 -16.63 12.51 -16.40
CA LYS A 57 -16.99 11.67 -17.54
C LYS A 57 -18.21 10.81 -17.26
N GLU A 58 -18.88 10.40 -18.33
CA GLU A 58 -19.97 9.45 -18.27
C GLU A 58 -19.48 8.05 -17.90
N ILE A 59 -20.33 7.29 -17.19
CA ILE A 59 -20.11 5.89 -16.86
C ILE A 59 -20.72 5.04 -17.98
N LEU A 60 -19.89 4.32 -18.70
CA LEU A 60 -20.30 3.27 -19.64
C LEU A 60 -20.22 1.92 -18.93
N ILE A 61 -21.37 1.25 -18.81
CA ILE A 61 -21.48 -0.08 -18.20
C ILE A 61 -21.85 -1.07 -19.31
N PRO A 62 -21.06 -2.14 -19.52
CA PRO A 62 -21.40 -3.17 -20.48
C PRO A 62 -22.75 -3.83 -20.16
N PRO A 63 -23.55 -4.23 -21.17
CA PRO A 63 -24.84 -4.91 -20.94
C PRO A 63 -24.73 -6.24 -20.19
N SER A 64 -23.57 -6.92 -20.30
CA SER A 64 -23.28 -8.18 -19.61
C SER A 64 -22.84 -7.99 -18.15
N ALA A 65 -22.61 -6.76 -17.69
CA ALA A 65 -22.07 -6.49 -16.37
C ALA A 65 -23.10 -6.80 -15.26
N SER A 66 -22.69 -7.59 -14.27
CA SER A 66 -23.50 -7.89 -13.11
C SER A 66 -23.40 -6.80 -12.03
N PHE A 67 -24.02 -7.03 -10.87
CA PHE A 67 -23.88 -6.14 -9.72
C PHE A 67 -22.43 -6.10 -9.19
N ILE A 68 -21.64 -7.15 -9.45
CA ILE A 68 -20.25 -7.26 -9.00
C ILE A 68 -19.42 -6.16 -9.64
N PHE A 69 -19.54 -5.97 -10.95
CA PHE A 69 -18.88 -4.88 -11.68
C PHE A 69 -19.21 -3.49 -11.10
N LYS A 70 -20.47 -3.26 -10.69
CA LYS A 70 -20.89 -1.97 -10.11
C LYS A 70 -20.40 -1.77 -8.68
N SER A 71 -20.25 -2.85 -7.90
CA SER A 71 -19.89 -2.78 -6.48
C SER A 71 -18.38 -2.72 -6.23
N ALA A 72 -17.56 -3.34 -7.10
CA ALA A 72 -16.12 -3.47 -6.90
C ALA A 72 -15.37 -2.12 -6.70
N PRO A 73 -15.66 -1.03 -7.45
CA PRO A 73 -15.03 0.27 -7.21
C PRO A 73 -15.28 0.82 -5.81
N PHE A 74 -16.51 0.65 -5.30
CA PHE A 74 -16.89 1.13 -3.98
C PHE A 74 -16.28 0.28 -2.87
N VAL A 75 -16.33 -1.05 -3.00
CA VAL A 75 -15.72 -1.96 -2.02
C VAL A 75 -14.23 -1.72 -1.93
N SER A 76 -13.55 -1.58 -3.07
CA SER A 76 -12.12 -1.30 -3.11
C SER A 76 -11.78 0.01 -2.39
N PHE A 77 -12.46 1.10 -2.74
CA PHE A 77 -12.21 2.42 -2.15
C PHE A 77 -12.52 2.46 -0.65
N ILE A 78 -13.66 1.90 -0.23
CA ILE A 78 -14.07 1.86 1.18
C ILE A 78 -13.09 1.01 2.00
N SER A 79 -12.61 -0.13 1.48
CA SER A 79 -11.59 -0.94 2.15
C SER A 79 -10.33 -0.13 2.46
N MET A 80 -9.84 0.69 1.52
CA MET A 80 -8.67 1.55 1.76
C MET A 80 -8.95 2.62 2.82
N VAL A 81 -10.16 3.21 2.83
CA VAL A 81 -10.58 4.14 3.89
C VAL A 81 -10.62 3.43 5.25
N LEU A 82 -11.17 2.21 5.33
CA LEU A 82 -11.24 1.44 6.57
C LEU A 82 -9.84 1.09 7.09
N ILE A 83 -8.91 0.66 6.22
CA ILE A 83 -7.51 0.40 6.60
C ILE A 83 -6.86 1.68 7.14
N THR A 84 -7.16 2.83 6.54
CA THR A 84 -6.69 4.13 7.04
C THR A 84 -7.16 4.38 8.46
N LEU A 85 -8.30 3.86 8.90
CA LEU A 85 -8.78 4.04 10.27
C LEU A 85 -8.02 3.20 11.30
N LEU A 86 -7.47 2.05 10.87
CA LEU A 86 -6.84 1.04 11.73
C LEU A 86 -5.37 1.30 12.00
N ILE A 87 -4.63 1.88 11.05
CA ILE A 87 -3.16 1.95 11.08
C ILE A 87 -2.69 3.32 11.60
N PRO A 88 -1.56 3.42 12.33
CA PRO A 88 -0.98 4.70 12.72
C PRO A 88 -0.42 5.47 11.51
N VAL A 89 -1.22 6.36 10.91
CA VAL A 89 -0.74 7.25 9.85
C VAL A 89 -0.08 8.51 10.44
N LEU A 90 -0.74 9.16 11.41
CA LEU A 90 -0.29 10.45 11.96
C LEU A 90 0.04 10.43 13.46
N THR A 91 -0.56 9.51 14.23
CA THR A 91 -0.47 9.52 15.69
C THR A 91 0.29 8.31 16.21
N ALA A 92 1.04 8.51 17.30
CA ALA A 92 1.69 7.42 18.03
C ALA A 92 0.77 6.78 19.08
N TYR A 93 -0.29 7.49 19.49
CA TYR A 93 -1.32 6.99 20.37
C TYR A 93 -2.51 6.43 19.58
N PRO A 94 -3.23 5.45 20.15
CA PRO A 94 -4.38 4.85 19.49
C PRO A 94 -5.52 5.86 19.38
N LEU A 95 -6.12 5.91 18.20
CA LEU A 95 -7.33 6.70 17.93
C LEU A 95 -8.59 5.88 18.21
N PRO A 96 -9.79 6.51 18.34
CA PRO A 96 -11.00 5.83 18.78
C PRO A 96 -11.37 4.58 17.99
N LEU A 97 -11.15 4.59 16.66
CA LEU A 97 -11.46 3.45 15.78
C LEU A 97 -10.24 2.55 15.52
N GLY A 98 -9.07 2.91 16.05
CA GLY A 98 -7.82 2.15 15.88
C GLY A 98 -7.81 0.78 16.56
N PHE A 99 -8.80 0.50 17.41
CA PHE A 99 -8.98 -0.79 18.08
C PHE A 99 -9.99 -1.71 17.39
N MET A 100 -10.66 -1.25 16.32
CA MET A 100 -11.70 -2.05 15.64
C MET A 100 -11.13 -3.21 14.82
N GLY A 101 -9.82 -3.22 14.57
CA GLY A 101 -9.14 -4.24 13.79
C GLY A 101 -7.64 -4.21 14.07
N ASP A 102 -6.98 -5.30 13.73
CA ASP A 102 -5.55 -5.49 13.91
C ASP A 102 -4.82 -5.50 12.55
N MET A 103 -3.50 -5.75 12.55
CA MET A 103 -2.72 -5.83 11.31
C MET A 103 -3.23 -6.89 10.34
N LEU A 104 -3.71 -8.02 10.86
CA LEU A 104 -4.27 -9.10 10.06
C LEU A 104 -5.60 -8.68 9.42
N GLY A 105 -6.47 -7.99 10.17
CA GLY A 105 -7.68 -7.38 9.65
C GLY A 105 -7.40 -6.38 8.52
N GLY A 106 -6.33 -5.59 8.65
CA GLY A 106 -5.82 -4.73 7.57
C GLY A 106 -5.41 -5.52 6.32
N ALA A 107 -4.68 -6.62 6.48
CA ALA A 107 -4.33 -7.52 5.36
C ALA A 107 -5.58 -8.08 4.68
N PHE A 108 -6.57 -8.54 5.45
CA PHE A 108 -7.83 -9.04 4.89
C PHE A 108 -8.60 -7.97 4.11
N LEU A 109 -8.57 -6.70 4.53
CA LEU A 109 -9.19 -5.61 3.78
C LEU A 109 -8.47 -5.33 2.45
N PHE A 110 -7.13 -5.44 2.40
CA PHE A 110 -6.38 -5.38 1.13
C PHE A 110 -6.78 -6.53 0.20
N SER A 111 -6.83 -7.76 0.72
CA SER A 111 -7.27 -8.95 -0.01
C SER A 111 -8.72 -8.82 -0.48
N LEU A 112 -9.62 -8.28 0.35
CA LEU A 112 -11.03 -8.06 -0.01
C LEU A 112 -11.16 -7.09 -1.19
N SER A 113 -10.40 -5.99 -1.17
CA SER A 113 -10.34 -5.05 -2.30
C SER A 113 -9.88 -5.76 -3.58
N SER A 114 -8.78 -6.49 -3.51
CA SER A 114 -8.26 -7.21 -4.69
C SER A 114 -9.21 -8.31 -5.16
N PHE A 115 -9.84 -9.05 -4.24
CA PHE A 115 -10.81 -10.08 -4.58
C PHE A 115 -11.97 -9.50 -5.39
N PHE A 116 -12.59 -8.41 -4.93
CA PHE A 116 -13.69 -7.75 -5.64
C PHE A 116 -13.30 -7.23 -7.03
N ILE A 117 -12.11 -6.63 -7.16
CA ILE A 117 -11.60 -6.20 -8.48
C ILE A 117 -11.39 -7.41 -9.39
N ASN A 118 -10.86 -8.52 -8.87
CA ASN A 118 -10.60 -9.73 -9.66
C ASN A 118 -11.87 -10.40 -10.17
N ILE A 119 -12.90 -10.53 -9.34
CA ILE A 119 -14.17 -11.11 -9.80
C ILE A 119 -14.88 -10.18 -10.77
N ALA A 120 -14.78 -8.87 -10.58
CA ALA A 120 -15.40 -7.90 -11.47
C ALA A 120 -14.76 -7.85 -12.86
N SER A 121 -13.45 -8.10 -12.97
CA SER A 121 -12.79 -8.22 -14.28
C SER A 121 -13.09 -9.54 -14.99
N LEU A 122 -13.45 -10.60 -14.27
CA LEU A 122 -13.95 -11.86 -14.85
C LEU A 122 -15.41 -11.76 -15.29
N ASP A 123 -16.22 -10.96 -14.59
CA ASP A 123 -17.66 -10.80 -14.79
C ASP A 123 -18.04 -10.42 -16.22
N LEU A 124 -17.20 -9.61 -16.88
CA LEU A 124 -17.42 -9.16 -18.25
C LEU A 124 -17.07 -10.20 -19.33
N GLY A 125 -16.33 -11.24 -18.97
CA GLY A 125 -15.90 -12.28 -19.92
C GLY A 125 -14.93 -11.81 -21.00
N THR A 126 -14.23 -10.68 -20.80
CA THR A 126 -13.24 -10.17 -21.75
C THR A 126 -11.91 -10.93 -21.64
N SER A 127 -11.19 -11.09 -22.76
CA SER A 127 -9.91 -11.80 -22.76
C SER A 127 -8.85 -11.12 -21.90
N TYR A 128 -8.81 -9.79 -21.87
CA TYR A 128 -7.88 -9.02 -21.04
C TYR A 128 -8.21 -9.13 -19.56
N GLY A 129 -9.49 -9.03 -19.19
CA GLY A 129 -9.94 -9.22 -17.81
C GLY A 129 -9.55 -10.60 -17.28
N GLY A 130 -9.79 -11.67 -18.07
CA GLY A 130 -9.39 -13.03 -17.73
C GLY A 130 -7.88 -13.22 -17.54
N LEU A 131 -7.07 -12.68 -18.46
CA LEU A 131 -5.61 -12.77 -18.37
C LEU A 131 -5.06 -11.98 -17.17
N GLY A 132 -5.56 -10.76 -16.93
CA GLY A 132 -5.18 -9.94 -15.78
C GLY A 132 -5.53 -10.59 -14.45
N SER A 133 -6.77 -11.09 -14.31
CA SER A 133 -7.22 -11.78 -13.10
C SER A 133 -6.41 -13.03 -12.78
N SER A 134 -6.12 -13.85 -13.79
CA SER A 134 -5.33 -15.08 -13.60
C SER A 134 -3.94 -14.76 -13.06
N ARG A 135 -3.28 -13.73 -13.60
CA ARG A 135 -1.95 -13.29 -13.15
C ARG A 135 -2.00 -12.67 -11.76
N ALA A 136 -2.94 -11.76 -11.51
CA ALA A 136 -3.11 -11.14 -10.20
C ALA A 136 -3.41 -12.18 -9.10
N THR A 137 -4.20 -13.21 -9.42
CA THR A 137 -4.46 -14.32 -8.50
C THR A 137 -3.20 -15.12 -8.19
N LEU A 138 -2.35 -15.39 -9.18
CA LEU A 138 -1.06 -16.04 -8.96
C LEU A 138 -0.12 -15.19 -8.08
N LEU A 139 -0.10 -13.87 -8.26
CA LEU A 139 0.64 -12.96 -7.38
C LEU A 139 0.07 -12.97 -5.96
N ALA A 140 -1.26 -12.94 -5.81
CA ALA A 140 -1.93 -12.97 -4.50
C ALA A 140 -1.61 -14.25 -3.72
N ILE A 141 -1.67 -15.42 -4.36
CA ILE A 141 -1.34 -16.72 -3.74
C ILE A 141 0.09 -16.74 -3.16
N LEU A 142 1.03 -16.01 -3.77
CA LEU A 142 2.43 -15.95 -3.33
C LEU A 142 2.68 -14.82 -2.32
N SER A 143 2.02 -13.67 -2.50
CA SER A 143 2.24 -12.47 -1.70
C SER A 143 1.50 -12.49 -0.36
N GLU A 144 0.25 -12.97 -0.32
CA GLU A 144 -0.57 -12.93 0.90
C GLU A 144 0.02 -13.74 2.07
N PRO A 145 0.49 -14.99 1.88
CA PRO A 145 1.15 -15.72 2.96
C PRO A 145 2.41 -15.00 3.48
N THR A 146 3.15 -14.37 2.58
CA THR A 146 4.35 -13.59 2.91
C THR A 146 3.99 -12.35 3.74
N LEU A 147 2.91 -11.64 3.38
CA LEU A 147 2.40 -10.50 4.14
C LEU A 147 1.99 -10.92 5.56
N ILE A 148 1.27 -12.04 5.69
CA ILE A 148 0.87 -12.60 6.99
C ILE A 148 2.10 -12.91 7.84
N LEU A 149 3.12 -13.58 7.28
CA LEU A 149 4.34 -13.90 8.02
C LEU A 149 5.12 -12.66 8.46
N VAL A 150 5.18 -11.62 7.63
CA VAL A 150 5.78 -10.34 8.04
C VAL A 150 5.02 -9.78 9.25
N PHE A 151 3.69 -9.73 9.21
CA PHE A 151 2.90 -9.22 10.33
C PHE A 151 3.02 -10.10 11.58
N VAL A 152 3.05 -11.42 11.43
CA VAL A 152 3.32 -12.35 12.55
C VAL A 152 4.69 -12.10 13.15
N GLY A 153 5.73 -11.93 12.32
CA GLY A 153 7.09 -11.67 12.80
C GLY A 153 7.18 -10.42 13.67
N VAL A 154 6.50 -9.34 13.27
CA VAL A 154 6.46 -8.11 14.05
C VAL A 154 5.55 -8.26 15.28
N ALA A 155 4.43 -8.97 15.15
CA ALA A 155 3.49 -9.20 16.24
C ALA A 155 4.11 -10.04 17.37
N LEU A 156 4.98 -11.00 17.04
CA LEU A 156 5.75 -11.78 18.02
C LEU A 156 6.72 -10.90 18.83
N ILE A 157 7.35 -9.92 18.17
CA ILE A 157 8.22 -8.95 18.85
C ILE A 157 7.38 -8.04 19.75
N ALA A 158 6.23 -7.57 19.27
CA ALA A 158 5.37 -6.66 20.00
C ALA A 158 4.47 -7.32 21.06
N GLN A 159 4.37 -8.65 21.06
CA GLN A 159 3.38 -9.44 21.82
C GLN A 159 1.93 -8.94 21.61
N SER A 160 1.65 -8.39 20.43
CA SER A 160 0.35 -7.82 20.07
C SER A 160 0.21 -7.72 18.56
N THR A 161 -1.00 -7.91 18.06
CA THR A 161 -1.33 -7.70 16.64
C THR A 161 -1.82 -6.28 16.34
N LEU A 162 -1.98 -5.45 17.38
CA LEU A 162 -2.47 -4.08 17.25
C LEU A 162 -1.37 -3.16 16.67
N PRO A 163 -1.62 -2.47 15.54
CA PRO A 163 -0.61 -1.63 14.88
C PRO A 163 0.01 -0.56 15.79
N TYR A 164 -0.80 0.08 16.64
CA TYR A 164 -0.33 1.11 17.58
C TYR A 164 0.57 0.54 18.69
N VAL A 165 0.30 -0.68 19.14
CA VAL A 165 1.13 -1.34 20.16
C VAL A 165 2.46 -1.75 19.53
N MET A 166 2.43 -2.31 18.33
CA MET A 166 3.63 -2.70 17.58
C MET A 166 4.56 -1.51 17.36
N LEU A 167 4.01 -0.38 16.89
CA LEU A 167 4.72 0.89 16.78
C LEU A 167 5.39 1.30 18.09
N ARG A 168 4.66 1.26 19.21
CA ARG A 168 5.17 1.67 20.52
C ARG A 168 6.28 0.75 21.03
N THR A 169 6.15 -0.56 20.83
CA THR A 169 7.15 -1.53 21.30
C THR A 169 8.46 -1.39 20.53
N ILE A 170 8.39 -1.21 19.20
CA ILE A 170 9.56 -1.00 18.35
C ILE A 170 10.27 0.33 18.68
N THR A 171 9.52 1.39 18.95
CA THR A 171 10.10 2.68 19.34
C THR A 171 10.72 2.70 20.73
N ALA A 172 10.22 1.88 21.66
CA ALA A 172 10.69 1.85 23.03
C ALA A 172 12.08 1.19 23.19
N SER A 173 12.55 0.44 22.19
CA SER A 173 13.70 -0.45 22.33
C SER A 173 14.69 -0.36 21.16
N LEU A 174 15.63 0.58 21.25
CA LEU A 174 16.69 0.77 20.25
C LEU A 174 17.48 -0.51 19.90
N PRO A 175 17.89 -1.36 20.88
CA PRO A 175 18.64 -2.59 20.56
C PRO A 175 17.82 -3.59 19.73
N PHE A 176 16.51 -3.67 19.94
CA PHE A 176 15.64 -4.54 19.14
C PHE A 176 15.39 -3.99 17.74
N TYR A 177 15.28 -2.67 17.62
CA TYR A 177 15.15 -2.01 16.33
C TYR A 177 16.37 -2.28 15.40
N PHE A 178 17.59 -2.33 15.94
CA PHE A 178 18.79 -2.68 15.18
C PHE A 178 19.10 -4.20 15.16
N SER A 179 18.14 -5.04 15.53
CA SER A 179 18.35 -6.48 15.56
C SER A 179 18.34 -7.09 14.14
N PRO A 180 19.14 -8.14 13.88
CA PRO A 180 19.12 -8.84 12.59
C PRO A 180 17.73 -9.33 12.14
N PRO A 181 16.87 -9.89 13.03
CA PRO A 181 15.50 -10.28 12.65
C PRO A 181 14.68 -9.12 12.08
N HIS A 182 14.80 -7.93 12.67
CA HIS A 182 14.05 -6.76 12.22
C HIS A 182 14.45 -6.33 10.80
N PHE A 183 15.74 -6.34 10.48
CA PHE A 183 16.23 -6.05 9.13
C PHE A 183 15.73 -7.06 8.09
N LEU A 184 15.62 -8.34 8.45
CA LEU A 184 15.06 -9.37 7.57
C LEU A 184 13.58 -9.12 7.28
N ILE A 185 12.79 -8.69 8.28
CA ILE A 185 11.38 -8.32 8.10
C ILE A 185 11.26 -7.08 7.20
N ILE A 186 12.08 -6.05 7.43
CA ILE A 186 12.11 -4.85 6.59
C ILE A 186 12.40 -5.22 5.14
N ALA A 187 13.38 -6.08 4.89
CA ALA A 187 13.72 -6.55 3.55
C ALA A 187 12.57 -7.35 2.91
N ALA A 188 11.97 -8.28 3.66
CA ALA A 188 10.83 -9.08 3.19
C ALA A 188 9.62 -8.20 2.81
N PHE A 189 9.27 -7.24 3.67
CA PHE A 189 8.17 -6.31 3.40
C PHE A 189 8.49 -5.38 2.24
N PHE A 190 9.74 -4.94 2.08
CA PHE A 190 10.13 -4.08 0.97
C PHE A 190 9.99 -4.79 -0.38
N LEU A 191 10.40 -6.06 -0.46
CA LEU A 191 10.19 -6.87 -1.66
C LEU A 191 8.70 -7.03 -1.97
N LEU A 192 7.89 -7.31 -0.94
CA LEU A 192 6.44 -7.42 -1.05
C LEU A 192 5.80 -6.09 -1.49
N PHE A 193 6.26 -4.96 -0.96
CA PHE A 193 5.77 -3.63 -1.29
C PHE A 193 5.95 -3.33 -2.78
N LEU A 194 7.15 -3.55 -3.32
CA LEU A 194 7.42 -3.36 -4.75
C LEU A 194 6.51 -4.25 -5.61
N ALA A 195 6.33 -5.50 -5.19
CA ALA A 195 5.48 -6.44 -5.88
C ALA A 195 4.00 -6.05 -5.90
N ASP A 196 3.45 -5.63 -4.77
CA ASP A 196 2.02 -5.40 -4.57
C ASP A 196 1.56 -4.00 -5.05
N THR A 197 2.53 -3.12 -5.36
CA THR A 197 2.28 -1.80 -5.99
C THR A 197 2.47 -1.79 -7.50
N ASP A 198 2.50 -2.98 -8.13
CA ASP A 198 2.58 -3.16 -9.59
C ASP A 198 3.83 -2.53 -10.21
N ARG A 199 4.95 -2.59 -9.48
CA ARG A 199 6.24 -2.02 -9.87
C ARG A 199 7.19 -3.08 -10.45
N ARG A 200 8.31 -2.63 -11.01
CA ARG A 200 9.37 -3.54 -11.45
C ARG A 200 10.03 -4.14 -10.19
N PRO A 201 10.45 -5.41 -10.22
CA PRO A 201 10.60 -6.28 -11.39
C PRO A 201 9.33 -7.01 -11.86
N ILE A 202 8.20 -6.89 -11.17
CA ILE A 202 7.02 -7.71 -11.47
C ILE A 202 6.30 -7.20 -12.72
N ASN A 203 5.82 -5.95 -12.68
CA ASN A 203 5.14 -5.34 -13.81
C ASN A 203 5.95 -4.18 -14.39
N ALA A 204 5.69 -3.86 -15.65
CA ALA A 204 6.26 -2.70 -16.32
C ALA A 204 5.18 -1.61 -16.47
N SER A 205 5.62 -0.36 -16.46
CA SER A 205 4.80 0.85 -16.64
C SER A 205 4.20 1.03 -18.04
N THR A 206 4.40 0.07 -18.95
CA THR A 206 3.92 0.18 -20.34
C THR A 206 2.44 -0.21 -20.45
N HIS A 207 1.58 0.77 -20.73
CA HIS A 207 0.12 0.65 -20.73
C HIS A 207 -0.52 -0.28 -21.80
N ALA A 208 0.27 -0.98 -22.62
CA ALA A 208 -0.24 -1.74 -23.78
C ALA A 208 0.55 -3.01 -24.09
N GLU A 209 1.02 -3.72 -23.06
CA GLU A 209 1.69 -5.00 -23.25
C GLU A 209 0.72 -6.18 -22.99
N MET A 210 0.90 -7.30 -23.71
CA MET A 210 0.23 -8.58 -23.40
C MET A 210 0.49 -9.09 -21.97
N SER A 211 1.40 -8.46 -21.24
CA SER A 211 1.83 -8.75 -19.87
C SER A 211 1.06 -8.04 -18.78
N MET A 212 0.18 -7.10 -19.12
CA MET A 212 -0.60 -6.30 -18.16
C MET A 212 -1.23 -7.15 -17.05
N ILE A 213 -1.20 -6.65 -15.82
CA ILE A 213 -1.78 -7.28 -14.63
C ILE A 213 -2.86 -6.37 -14.07
N GLU A 214 -2.50 -5.33 -13.30
CA GLU A 214 -3.50 -4.46 -12.66
C GLU A 214 -4.30 -3.65 -13.67
N GLU A 215 -3.64 -3.12 -14.70
CA GLU A 215 -4.32 -2.33 -15.74
C GLU A 215 -5.31 -3.14 -16.56
N ALA A 216 -5.03 -4.44 -16.78
CA ALA A 216 -5.95 -5.33 -17.48
C ALA A 216 -7.25 -5.54 -16.71
N ARG A 217 -7.19 -5.58 -15.37
CA ARG A 217 -8.35 -5.83 -14.51
C ARG A 217 -9.32 -4.65 -14.50
N ILE A 218 -8.81 -3.43 -14.67
CA ILE A 218 -9.62 -2.21 -14.63
C ILE A 218 -9.92 -1.64 -16.03
N LEU A 219 -9.51 -2.32 -17.09
CA LEU A 219 -9.51 -1.81 -18.47
C LEU A 219 -10.92 -1.48 -18.99
N ASP A 220 -11.91 -2.25 -18.58
CA ASP A 220 -13.31 -2.10 -19.01
C ASP A 220 -14.08 -1.02 -18.22
N TYR A 221 -13.46 -0.43 -17.18
CA TYR A 221 -14.09 0.62 -16.39
C TYR A 221 -13.96 2.00 -17.02
N SER A 222 -14.97 2.84 -16.79
CA SER A 222 -15.03 4.21 -17.31
C SER A 222 -15.54 5.20 -16.26
N GLY A 223 -15.31 6.49 -16.52
CA GLY A 223 -15.83 7.60 -15.72
C GLY A 223 -15.48 7.53 -14.22
N PRO A 224 -16.41 7.93 -13.33
CA PRO A 224 -16.26 7.87 -11.88
C PRO A 224 -15.82 6.51 -11.32
N TYR A 225 -16.24 5.38 -11.91
CA TYR A 225 -15.85 4.05 -11.42
C TYR A 225 -14.35 3.81 -11.61
N LEU A 226 -13.80 4.20 -12.77
CA LEU A 226 -12.36 4.15 -13.00
C LEU A 226 -11.61 5.13 -12.08
N ALA A 227 -12.20 6.29 -11.76
CA ALA A 227 -11.62 7.25 -10.82
C ALA A 227 -11.44 6.64 -9.42
N LEU A 228 -12.48 5.97 -8.91
CA LEU A 228 -12.44 5.30 -7.61
C LEU A 228 -11.41 4.17 -7.56
N LEU A 229 -11.31 3.36 -8.62
CA LEU A 229 -10.33 2.28 -8.70
C LEU A 229 -8.89 2.81 -8.75
N LYS A 230 -8.62 3.84 -9.56
CA LYS A 230 -7.29 4.48 -9.59
C LYS A 230 -6.93 5.11 -8.24
N TRP A 231 -7.88 5.81 -7.63
CA TRP A 231 -7.66 6.43 -6.32
C TRP A 231 -7.41 5.38 -5.23
N SER A 232 -8.17 4.28 -5.24
CA SER A 232 -7.94 3.14 -4.37
C SER A 232 -6.54 2.54 -4.56
N GLY A 233 -6.07 2.40 -5.79
CA GLY A 233 -4.70 1.98 -6.09
C GLY A 233 -3.64 2.91 -5.49
N TYR A 234 -3.82 4.22 -5.62
CA TYR A 234 -2.93 5.21 -4.97
C TYR A 234 -2.98 5.12 -3.44
N MET A 235 -4.16 4.93 -2.86
CA MET A 235 -4.32 4.73 -1.42
C MET A 235 -3.65 3.44 -0.95
N LYS A 236 -3.76 2.34 -1.70
CA LYS A 236 -3.09 1.07 -1.41
C LYS A 236 -1.57 1.28 -1.33
N GLN A 237 -0.97 1.92 -2.34
CA GLN A 237 0.45 2.26 -2.34
C GLN A 237 0.82 3.13 -1.13
N PHE A 238 0.03 4.17 -0.84
CA PHE A 238 0.26 5.06 0.29
C PHE A 238 0.20 4.31 1.62
N LEU A 239 -0.80 3.44 1.82
CA LEU A 239 -0.99 2.70 3.06
C LEU A 239 0.10 1.64 3.28
N LEU A 240 0.54 0.95 2.23
CA LEU A 240 1.70 0.05 2.33
C LEU A 240 2.97 0.82 2.69
N LEU A 241 3.17 2.03 2.14
CA LEU A 241 4.26 2.93 2.56
C LEU A 241 4.12 3.39 4.02
N VAL A 242 2.91 3.67 4.50
CA VAL A 242 2.67 3.98 5.92
C VAL A 242 3.07 2.79 6.79
N ILE A 243 2.66 1.57 6.45
CA ILE A 243 3.03 0.36 7.20
C ILE A 243 4.56 0.20 7.21
N PHE A 244 5.19 0.31 6.05
CA PHE A 244 6.64 0.22 5.93
C PHE A 244 7.35 1.28 6.77
N LEU A 245 6.97 2.55 6.63
CA LEU A 245 7.66 3.67 7.26
C LEU A 245 7.33 3.80 8.75
N ASN A 246 6.05 3.84 9.10
CA ASN A 246 5.65 4.12 10.47
C ASN A 246 5.71 2.88 11.35
N VAL A 247 5.42 1.68 10.83
CA VAL A 247 5.45 0.48 11.68
C VAL A 247 6.81 -0.22 11.67
N LEU A 248 7.45 -0.35 10.51
CA LEU A 248 8.67 -1.17 10.39
C LEU A 248 9.95 -0.33 10.48
N VAL A 249 10.11 0.68 9.61
CA VAL A 249 11.42 1.32 9.39
C VAL A 249 11.61 2.55 10.25
N PHE A 250 10.89 3.65 10.07
CA PHE A 250 11.18 4.91 10.79
C PHE A 250 9.96 5.40 11.55
N PRO A 251 9.65 4.86 12.74
CA PRO A 251 8.46 5.23 13.53
C PRO A 251 8.54 6.63 14.20
N TRP A 252 9.47 7.50 13.78
CA TRP A 252 9.71 8.80 14.42
C TRP A 252 8.87 9.94 13.82
N GLY A 253 8.67 11.03 14.56
CA GLY A 253 7.95 12.19 14.04
C GLY A 253 6.44 11.98 13.86
N LEU A 254 5.85 11.01 14.55
CA LEU A 254 4.40 10.92 14.75
C LEU A 254 3.96 11.88 15.85
N SER A 255 2.68 12.29 15.84
CA SER A 255 2.13 13.13 16.90
C SER A 255 1.99 12.33 18.19
N ILE A 256 2.73 12.74 19.22
CA ILE A 256 2.72 12.12 20.56
C ILE A 256 1.63 12.74 21.44
N ASN A 257 1.34 14.03 21.24
CA ASN A 257 0.36 14.78 22.00
C ASN A 257 -0.82 15.18 21.09
N HIS A 258 -1.98 15.44 21.69
CA HIS A 258 -3.18 15.94 20.99
C HIS A 258 -3.06 17.40 20.48
N SER A 259 -1.84 17.87 20.19
CA SER A 259 -1.55 19.23 19.74
C SER A 259 -1.66 19.37 18.22
N LEU A 260 -2.22 20.49 17.74
CA LEU A 260 -2.26 20.82 16.31
C LEU A 260 -0.84 20.92 15.68
N ALA A 261 0.13 21.47 16.41
CA ALA A 261 1.51 21.56 15.92
C ALA A 261 2.13 20.17 15.66
N GLY A 262 1.88 19.22 16.57
CA GLY A 262 2.31 17.82 16.40
C GLY A 262 1.69 17.14 15.17
N LEU A 263 0.44 17.45 14.86
CA LEU A 263 -0.23 16.94 13.66
C LEU A 263 0.44 17.44 12.37
N ILE A 264 0.73 18.73 12.28
CA ILE A 264 1.38 19.31 11.10
C ILE A 264 2.78 18.73 10.90
N ILE A 265 3.54 18.60 12.00
CA ILE A 265 4.87 17.97 11.98
C ILE A 265 4.76 16.52 11.51
N ALA A 266 3.75 15.78 11.96
CA ALA A 266 3.53 14.39 11.55
C ALA A 266 3.23 14.25 10.06
N VAL A 267 2.39 15.11 9.50
CA VAL A 267 2.10 15.13 8.06
C VAL A 267 3.37 15.42 7.26
N ILE A 268 4.12 16.46 7.64
CA ILE A 268 5.37 16.84 6.94
C ILE A 268 6.41 15.73 7.03
N SER A 269 6.61 15.16 8.23
CA SER A 269 7.53 14.04 8.47
C SER A 269 7.18 12.83 7.61
N LEU A 270 5.89 12.47 7.56
CA LEU A 270 5.41 11.35 6.76
C LEU A 270 5.68 11.55 5.27
N ILE A 271 5.33 12.73 4.73
CA ILE A 271 5.52 13.04 3.32
C ILE A 271 7.01 13.02 2.98
N LEU A 272 7.87 13.66 3.79
CA LEU A 272 9.32 13.66 3.54
C LEU A 272 9.90 12.25 3.47
N LYS A 273 9.51 11.35 4.38
CA LYS A 273 9.96 9.96 4.35
C LYS A 273 9.45 9.21 3.13
N MET A 274 8.19 9.43 2.75
CA MET A 274 7.61 8.83 1.55
C MET A 274 8.30 9.32 0.28
N LEU A 275 8.72 10.58 0.22
CA LEU A 275 9.52 11.10 -0.90
C LEU A 275 10.89 10.41 -0.97
N ILE A 276 11.54 10.16 0.18
CA ILE A 276 12.83 9.44 0.22
C ILE A 276 12.67 8.01 -0.26
N VAL A 277 11.71 7.25 0.29
CA VAL A 277 11.48 5.85 -0.13
C VAL A 277 10.96 5.79 -1.56
N GLY A 278 10.11 6.73 -1.97
CA GLY A 278 9.63 6.85 -3.33
C GLY A 278 10.75 7.13 -4.34
N PHE A 279 11.73 7.95 -3.97
CA PHE A 279 12.92 8.19 -4.79
C PHE A 279 13.76 6.91 -4.94
N ILE A 280 13.96 6.16 -3.85
CA ILE A 280 14.65 4.85 -3.88
C ILE A 280 13.88 3.86 -4.75
N ALA A 281 12.56 3.78 -4.62
CA ALA A 281 11.71 2.92 -5.44
C ALA A 281 11.82 3.28 -6.93
N GLY A 282 11.80 4.56 -7.28
CA GLY A 282 11.98 5.01 -8.67
C GLY A 282 13.36 4.67 -9.25
N ILE A 283 14.43 4.71 -8.44
CA ILE A 283 15.76 4.21 -8.85
C ILE A 283 15.72 2.71 -9.12
N ILE A 284 15.11 1.94 -8.22
CA ILE A 284 15.02 0.48 -8.36
C ILE A 284 14.24 0.11 -9.63
N ASP A 285 13.13 0.79 -9.89
CA ASP A 285 12.30 0.55 -11.07
C ASP A 285 13.02 0.88 -12.37
N THR A 286 13.85 1.92 -12.38
CA THR A 286 14.63 2.27 -13.57
C THR A 286 15.90 1.42 -13.73
N ALA A 287 16.45 0.89 -12.63
CA ALA A 287 17.66 0.06 -12.65
C ALA A 287 17.39 -1.42 -12.95
N ILE A 288 16.22 -1.95 -12.56
CA ILE A 288 15.90 -3.37 -12.67
C ILE A 288 15.03 -3.64 -13.90
N SER A 289 15.42 -4.65 -14.68
CA SER A 289 14.59 -5.15 -15.77
C SER A 289 13.43 -6.01 -15.25
N ARG A 290 12.30 -5.96 -15.94
CA ARG A 290 11.15 -6.83 -15.66
C ARG A 290 11.54 -8.32 -15.68
N LEU A 291 11.09 -9.07 -14.68
CA LEU A 291 11.23 -10.52 -14.60
C LEU A 291 10.22 -11.21 -15.51
N ARG A 292 10.59 -12.39 -16.02
CA ARG A 292 9.65 -13.27 -16.71
C ARG A 292 8.63 -13.83 -15.71
N PHE A 293 7.39 -14.03 -16.16
CA PHE A 293 6.27 -14.51 -15.36
C PHE A 293 6.60 -15.73 -14.48
N PHE A 294 7.33 -16.71 -15.01
CA PHE A 294 7.72 -17.92 -14.27
C PHE A 294 8.69 -17.65 -13.10
N ARG A 295 9.42 -16.53 -13.11
CA ARG A 295 10.36 -16.15 -12.03
C ARG A 295 9.72 -15.33 -10.92
N TYR A 296 8.42 -15.02 -11.02
CA TYR A 296 7.71 -14.35 -9.92
C TYR A 296 7.72 -15.21 -8.66
N GLN A 297 7.62 -16.53 -8.82
CA GLN A 297 7.72 -17.49 -7.72
C GLN A 297 9.05 -17.38 -6.97
N GLU A 298 10.16 -17.23 -7.67
CA GLU A 298 11.50 -17.07 -7.06
C GLU A 298 11.58 -15.79 -6.22
N TYR A 299 11.03 -14.69 -6.74
CA TYR A 299 11.02 -13.39 -6.05
C TYR A 299 10.21 -13.44 -4.75
N PHE A 300 8.98 -13.98 -4.79
CA PHE A 300 8.17 -14.11 -3.58
C PHE A 300 8.68 -15.19 -2.63
N ALA A 301 9.26 -16.27 -3.14
CA ALA A 301 9.91 -17.28 -2.30
C ALA A 301 11.06 -16.66 -1.50
N ALA A 302 11.84 -15.75 -2.10
CA ALA A 302 12.88 -15.01 -1.38
C ALA A 302 12.29 -14.14 -0.25
N ALA A 303 11.25 -13.37 -0.53
CA ALA A 303 10.56 -12.57 0.49
C ALA A 303 9.96 -13.44 1.62
N PHE A 304 9.35 -14.56 1.26
CA PHE A 304 8.82 -15.56 2.20
C PHE A 304 9.93 -16.14 3.09
N VAL A 305 11.03 -16.60 2.49
CA VAL A 305 12.17 -17.17 3.25
C VAL A 305 12.77 -16.13 4.19
N LEU A 306 12.93 -14.87 3.76
CA LEU A 306 13.39 -13.80 4.64
C LEU A 306 12.47 -13.60 5.85
N SER A 307 11.15 -13.65 5.65
CA SER A 307 10.18 -13.53 6.74
C SER A 307 10.24 -14.72 7.72
N VAL A 308 10.38 -15.95 7.22
CA VAL A 308 10.54 -17.16 8.05
C VAL A 308 11.85 -17.11 8.83
N LEU A 309 12.96 -16.74 8.19
CA LEU A 309 14.26 -16.59 8.83
C LEU A 309 14.23 -15.54 9.94
N ALA A 310 13.51 -14.43 9.74
CA ALA A 310 13.32 -13.43 10.78
C ALA A 310 12.64 -14.01 12.01
N ILE A 311 11.54 -14.76 11.83
CA ILE A 311 10.81 -15.39 12.94
C ILE A 311 11.70 -16.40 13.67
N MET A 312 12.40 -17.26 12.93
CA MET A 312 13.28 -18.29 13.52
C MET A 312 14.45 -17.68 14.29
N THR A 313 15.09 -16.64 13.73
CA THR A 313 16.21 -15.96 14.39
C THR A 313 15.77 -15.19 15.63
N PHE A 314 14.57 -14.62 15.63
CA PHE A 314 13.98 -14.01 16.81
C PHE A 314 13.73 -15.03 17.91
N GLN A 315 13.10 -16.17 17.60
CA GLN A 315 12.83 -17.23 18.57
C GLN A 315 14.11 -17.86 19.14
N TYR A 316 15.13 -18.09 18.30
CA TYR A 316 16.37 -18.73 18.75
C TYR A 316 17.21 -17.84 19.67
N LYS A 317 17.26 -16.52 19.43
CA LYS A 317 18.05 -15.60 20.24
C LYS A 317 17.39 -15.20 21.56
N GLY A 318 16.12 -15.56 21.80
CA GLY A 318 15.45 -15.38 23.09
C GLY A 318 15.60 -13.96 23.63
N PHE A 319 15.23 -12.98 22.81
CA PHE A 319 15.24 -11.57 23.17
C PHE A 319 13.96 -11.17 23.89
#